data_AF-A0A2V7RDM8-F1
#
_entry.id   AF-A0A2V7RDM8-F1
#
_cell.length_a   1.000
_cell.length_b   1.000
_cell.length_c   1.000
_cell.angle_alpha   90.00
_cell.angle_beta   90.00
_cell.angle_gamma   90.00
#
_symmetry.space_group_name_H-M   'P 1'
#
loop_
_entity.id
_entity.type
_entity.pdbx_description
1 polymer ?
#
loop_
_entity_poly.entity_id
_entity_poly.type
_entity_poly.pdbx_seq_one_letter_code
_entity_poly.pdbx_strand_id
1 'polypeptide(L)' 'MTLDRYTCLETVRRLDDYLDRELSAAETIEVERHLQTCEGCLGRFKFEGAVLDELRMKLRRVPIPETLVARLRERLSSRA' A
#
# COMPACT_ATOMS: atom_id res chain seq x y z
N MET A 1 11.48 -24.96 8.58
CA MET A 1 10.33 -24.43 7.82
C MET A 1 9.27 -24.00 8.81
N THR A 2 9.23 -22.73 9.19
CA THR A 2 8.12 -22.17 9.96
C THR A 2 7.08 -21.68 8.97
N LEU A 3 6.05 -22.50 8.71
CA LEU A 3 4.82 -22.07 8.04
C LEU A 3 3.94 -21.36 9.05
N ASP A 4 4.41 -20.25 9.62
CA ASP A 4 3.58 -19.44 10.50
C ASP A 4 2.78 -18.46 9.64
N ARG A 5 1.61 -18.90 9.16
CA ARG A 5 0.60 -18.01 8.57
C ARG A 5 0.15 -17.01 9.63
N TYR A 6 0.06 -15.74 9.27
CA TYR A 6 -0.47 -14.71 10.19
C TYR A 6 -1.92 -14.98 10.60
N THR A 7 -2.17 -14.81 11.90
CA THR A 7 -3.49 -14.71 12.50
C THR A 7 -4.13 -13.36 12.20
N CYS A 8 -5.45 -13.23 12.40
CA CYS A 8 -6.14 -11.95 12.22
C CYS A 8 -5.50 -10.82 13.05
N LEU A 9 -5.11 -11.10 14.30
CA LEU A 9 -4.47 -10.12 15.17
C LEU A 9 -3.11 -9.65 14.63
N GLU A 10 -2.31 -10.58 14.11
CA GLU A 10 -0.99 -10.28 13.54
C GLU A 10 -1.10 -9.51 12.22
N THR A 11 -2.09 -9.84 11.38
CA THR A 11 -2.39 -9.10 10.16
C THR A 11 -2.85 -7.69 10.50
N VAL A 12 -3.81 -7.56 11.41
CA VAL A 12 -4.35 -6.26 11.85
C VAL A 12 -3.24 -5.34 12.37
N ARG A 13 -2.29 -5.86 13.17
CA ARG A 13 -1.17 -5.07 13.70
C ARG A 13 -0.21 -4.55 12.63
N ARG A 14 -0.25 -5.12 11.43
CA ARG A 14 0.63 -4.79 10.30
C ARG A 14 -0.11 -4.06 9.18
N LEU A 15 -1.40 -3.78 9.32
CA LEU A 15 -2.19 -3.16 8.26
C LEU A 15 -1.70 -1.74 7.95
N ASP A 16 -1.34 -0.97 8.97
CA ASP A 16 -0.80 0.38 8.78
C ASP A 16 0.51 0.34 7.98
N ASP A 17 1.50 -0.45 8.42
CA ASP A 17 2.77 -0.65 7.72
C ASP A 17 2.57 -1.22 6.30
N TYR A 18 1.57 -2.09 6.10
CA TYR A 18 1.21 -2.61 4.78
C TYR A 18 0.64 -1.52 3.87
N LEU A 19 -0.24 -0.65 4.39
CA LEU A 19 -0.82 0.48 3.67
C LEU A 19 0.22 1.52 3.28
N ASP A 20 1.23 1.72 4.13
CA ASP A 20 2.35 2.64 3.90
C ASP A 20 3.50 2.01 3.10
N ARG A 21 3.41 0.71 2.79
CA ARG A 21 4.40 -0.08 2.03
C ARG A 21 5.77 -0.18 2.73
N GLU A 22 5.75 -0.28 4.05
CA GLU A 22 6.94 -0.37 4.90
C GLU A 22 7.28 -1.80 5.32
N LEU A 23 6.39 -2.77 5.04
CA LEU A 23 6.66 -4.18 5.29
C LEU A 23 7.75 -4.75 4.37
N SER A 24 8.51 -5.71 4.90
CA SER A 24 9.38 -6.52 4.06
C SER A 24 8.58 -7.37 3.06
N ALA A 25 9.26 -7.88 2.03
CA ALA A 25 8.61 -8.75 1.03
C ALA A 25 7.99 -10.01 1.66
N ALA A 26 8.65 -10.59 2.67
CA ALA A 26 8.12 -11.76 3.37
C ALA A 26 6.85 -11.42 4.15
N GLU A 27 6.83 -10.31 4.89
CA GLU A 27 5.68 -9.87 5.68
C GLU A 27 4.50 -9.48 4.78
N THR A 28 4.78 -8.82 3.66
CA THR A 28 3.80 -8.47 2.62
C THR A 28 3.06 -9.72 2.13
N ILE A 29 3.80 -10.78 1.80
CA ILE A 29 3.22 -12.04 1.32
C ILE A 29 2.29 -12.67 2.38
N GLU A 30 2.68 -12.63 3.65
CA GLU A 30 1.87 -13.20 4.73
C GLU A 30 0.59 -12.39 4.99
N VAL A 31 0.67 -11.05 4.95
CA VAL A 31 -0.51 -10.18 5.04
C VAL A 31 -1.44 -10.42 3.85
N GLU A 32 -0.93 -10.43 2.63
CA GLU A 32 -1.72 -10.66 1.41
C GLU A 32 -2.45 -12.00 1.44
N ARG A 33 -1.74 -13.07 1.84
CA ARG A 33 -2.34 -14.40 1.98
C ARG A 33 -3.48 -14.41 2.99
N HIS A 34 -3.34 -13.68 4.10
CA HIS A 34 -4.42 -13.57 5.08
C HIS A 34 -5.61 -12.78 4.51
N LEU A 35 -5.37 -11.65 3.86
CA LEU A 35 -6.42 -10.81 3.26
C LEU A 35 -7.22 -11.52 2.16
N GLN A 36 -6.60 -12.48 1.45
CA GLN A 36 -7.28 -13.32 0.47
C GLN A 36 -8.26 -14.32 1.08
N THR A 37 -8.14 -14.63 2.38
CA THR A 37 -8.91 -15.70 3.04
C THR A 37 -9.80 -15.22 4.18
N CYS A 38 -9.62 -13.97 4.65
CA CYS A 38 -10.39 -13.40 5.75
C CYS A 38 -11.11 -12.12 5.32
N GLU A 39 -12.42 -12.19 5.13
CA GLU A 39 -13.27 -11.04 4.77
C GLU A 39 -13.23 -9.92 5.82
N GLY A 40 -13.12 -10.26 7.11
CA GLY A 40 -13.05 -9.27 8.20
C GLY A 40 -11.80 -8.40 8.11
N CYS A 41 -10.63 -9.02 7.92
CA CYS A 41 -9.37 -8.30 7.74
C CYS A 41 -9.35 -7.53 6.43
N LEU A 42 -9.91 -8.10 5.35
CA LEU A 42 -10.05 -7.40 4.07
C LEU A 42 -10.95 -6.16 4.19
N GLY A 43 -12.05 -6.26 4.93
CA GLY A 43 -12.96 -5.13 5.20
C GLY A 43 -12.25 -4.00 5.94
N ARG A 44 -11.44 -4.35 6.96
CA ARG A 44 -10.65 -3.38 7.71
C ARG A 44 -9.60 -2.68 6.84
N PHE A 45 -8.84 -3.44 6.07
CA PHE A 45 -7.88 -2.91 5.09
C PHE A 45 -8.52 -1.92 4.12
N LYS A 46 -9.68 -2.28 3.54
CA LYS A 46 -10.41 -1.40 2.62
C LYS A 46 -10.88 -0.12 3.29
N PHE A 47 -11.37 -0.21 4.53
CA PHE A 47 -11.81 0.95 5.29
C PHE A 47 -10.66 1.91 5.59
N GLU A 48 -9.56 1.41 6.15
CA GLU A 48 -8.37 2.22 6.48
C GLU A 48 -7.77 2.84 5.20
N GLY A 49 -7.65 2.07 4.12
CA GLY A 49 -7.21 2.57 2.82
C GLY A 49 -8.09 3.69 2.25
N ALA A 50 -9.42 3.54 2.32
CA ALA A 50 -10.35 4.58 1.87
C ALA A 50 -10.23 5.87 2.71
N VAL A 51 -10.02 5.76 4.03
CA VAL A 51 -9.78 6.91 4.90
C VAL A 51 -8.48 7.62 4.51
N LEU A 52 -7.39 6.88 4.29
CA LEU A 52 -6.11 7.46 3.87
C LEU A 52 -6.22 8.15 2.51
N ASP A 53 -6.92 7.57 1.55
CA ASP A 53 -7.11 8.17 0.22
C ASP A 53 -7.93 9.47 0.30
N GLU A 54 -8.98 9.50 1.11
CA GLU A 54 -9.77 10.72 1.34
C GLU A 54 -8.92 11.82 2.02
N LEU A 55 -8.07 11.46 2.97
CA LEU A 55 -7.12 12.39 3.59
C LEU A 55 -6.11 12.92 2.58
N ARG A 56 -5.53 12.06 1.73
CA ARG A 56 -4.60 12.46 0.66
C ARG A 56 -5.24 13.40 -0.35
N MET A 57 -6.53 13.23 -0.63
CA MET A 57 -7.27 14.15 -1.50
C MET A 57 -7.45 15.55 -0.88
N LYS A 58 -7.65 15.62 0.45
CA LYS A 58 -7.85 16.87 1.19
C LYS A 58 -6.53 17.58 1.53
N LEU A 59 -5.48 16.82 1.81
CA LEU A 59 -4.16 17.35 2.10
C LEU A 59 -3.52 17.87 0.81
N ARG A 60 -3.39 19.20 0.74
CA ARG A 60 -2.90 20.00 -0.41
C ARG A 60 -1.91 19.29 -1.34
N ARG A 61 -2.26 19.28 -2.63
CA ARG A 61 -1.35 19.01 -3.75
C ARG A 61 -0.28 20.10 -3.79
N VAL A 62 0.96 19.76 -3.44
CA VAL A 62 2.10 20.58 -3.86
C VAL A 62 2.15 20.52 -5.38
N PRO A 63 2.13 21.66 -6.10
CA PRO A 63 2.22 21.63 -7.55
C PRO A 63 3.53 20.93 -7.94
N ILE A 64 3.41 19.89 -8.78
CA ILE A 64 4.57 19.18 -9.30
C ILE A 64 5.33 20.15 -10.21
N PRO A 65 6.64 20.37 -10.00
CA PRO A 65 7.41 21.25 -10.87
C PRO A 65 7.35 20.79 -12.33
N GLU A 66 7.04 21.71 -13.25
CA GLU A 66 6.91 21.38 -14.69
C GLU A 66 8.19 20.77 -15.27
N THR A 67 9.36 21.16 -14.75
CA THR A 67 10.66 20.60 -15.13
C THR A 67 10.77 19.11 -14.81
N LEU A 68 10.17 18.65 -13.72
CA LEU A 68 10.14 17.23 -13.36
C LEU A 68 9.26 16.44 -14.32
N VAL A 69 8.07 16.96 -14.65
CA VAL A 69 7.17 16.37 -15.65
C VAL A 69 7.86 16.31 -17.02
N ALA A 70 8.54 17.39 -17.39
CA ALA A 70 9.53 17.52 -18.47
C ALA A 70 10.38 16.27 -18.67
N ARG A 71 11.23 16.04 -17.65
CA ARG A 71 12.24 14.98 -17.61
C ARG A 71 11.63 13.58 -17.58
N LEU A 72 10.50 13.41 -16.91
CA LEU A 72 9.81 12.11 -16.86
C LEU A 72 9.28 11.71 -18.24
N ARG A 73 8.66 12.65 -18.98
CA ARG A 73 8.16 12.38 -20.34
C ARG A 73 9.28 11.98 -21.29
N GLU A 74 10.38 12.73 -21.27
CA GLU A 74 11.57 12.43 -22.09
C GLU A 74 12.08 10.99 -21.85
N ARG A 75 12.25 10.61 -20.58
CA ARG A 75 12.73 9.26 -20.19
C ARG A 75 11.77 8.13 -20.54
N LEU A 76 10.46 8.38 -20.48
CA LEU A 76 9.46 7.40 -20.89
C LEU A 76 9.42 7.24 -22.42
N SER A 77 9.56 8.34 -23.17
CA SER A 77 9.60 8.29 -24.64
C SER A 77 10.87 7.66 -25.21
N SER A 78 12.01 7.76 -24.51
CA SER A 78 13.27 7.14 -24.95
C SER A 78 13.35 5.63 -24.67
N ARG A 79 12.31 5.05 -24.07
CA ARG A 79 12.21 3.63 -23.70
C ARG A 79 11.19 2.85 -24.55
N ALA A 80 10.61 3.51 -25.55
CA ALA A 80 9.80 2.92 -26.63
C ALA A 80 10.67 2.77 -27.89
#